data_AF-A0A7X9MV73-F1
#
_entry.id   AF-A0A7X9MV73-F1
#
_cell.length_a   1.000
_cell.length_b   1.000
_cell.length_c   1.000
_cell.angle_alpha   90.00
_cell.angle_beta   90.00
_cell.angle_gamma   90.00
#
_symmetry.space_group_name_H-M   'P 1'
#
loop_
_entity.id
_entity.type
_entity.pdbx_description
1 polymer ?
#
loop_
_entity_poly.entity_id
_entity_poly.type
_entity_poly.pdbx_seq_one_letter_code
_entity_poly.pdbx_strand_id
1 'polypeptide(L)'
;MAFENVVYPAFIKQEESFSIHFPTLLPKYGWETPLSYGPTKKEAIQNAKKALAYLLAGALYDNEDLPSQEQIPTNLVTEEMELVFIKTSYSDYAKEIEKHLPFRHWHIYFNRDERSDFQAVAYKNREGLWDVKVDGNLPIEIAKEKLIQVCPTYPVICTVRRRVEAEEAFDSLVLRVEEIKKKL
;
A
#
# COMPACT_ATOMS: atom_id res chain seq x y z
N MET A 1 -0.67 16.88 7.00
CA MET A 1 0.06 15.60 6.97
C MET A 1 1.39 15.84 6.29
N ALA A 2 2.44 16.11 7.07
CA ALA A 2 3.77 16.36 6.52
C ALA A 2 4.80 15.74 7.46
N PHE A 3 5.89 15.27 6.89
CA PHE A 3 7.05 14.76 7.60
C PHE A 3 8.28 15.52 7.12
N GLU A 4 9.23 15.71 8.02
CA GLU A 4 10.43 16.50 7.74
C GLU A 4 11.68 15.75 8.20
N ASN A 5 12.72 15.77 7.37
CA ASN A 5 14.04 15.25 7.68
C ASN A 5 14.07 13.77 8.10
N VAL A 6 13.16 12.95 7.59
CA VAL A 6 13.13 11.50 7.89
C VAL A 6 14.25 10.78 7.13
N VAL A 7 14.79 9.73 7.73
CA VAL A 7 15.93 8.98 7.17
C VAL A 7 15.62 7.50 7.21
N TYR A 8 15.60 6.85 6.05
CA TYR A 8 15.39 5.41 5.96
C TYR A 8 16.66 4.73 5.46
N PRO A 9 17.10 3.65 6.13
CA PRO A 9 18.22 2.86 5.65
C PRO A 9 17.78 2.09 4.40
N ALA A 10 18.69 2.02 3.45
CA ALA A 10 18.56 1.33 2.18
C ALA A 10 19.89 0.70 1.80
N PHE A 11 19.90 -0.18 0.81
CA PHE A 11 21.14 -0.56 0.16
C PHE A 11 21.08 -0.27 -1.34
N ILE A 12 22.25 -0.06 -1.92
CA ILE A 12 22.45 0.10 -3.36
C ILE A 12 23.03 -1.20 -3.90
N LYS A 13 22.50 -1.67 -5.03
CA LYS A 13 23.13 -2.69 -5.86
C LYS A 13 23.48 -2.08 -7.20
N GLN A 14 24.61 -2.50 -7.77
CA GLN A 14 24.99 -2.17 -9.13
C GLN A 14 24.96 -3.43 -9.98
N GLU A 15 23.97 -3.49 -10.87
CA GLU A 15 23.88 -4.50 -11.93
C GLU A 15 24.06 -3.78 -13.27
N GLU A 16 23.04 -3.77 -14.14
CA GLU A 16 23.02 -2.94 -15.35
C GLU A 16 22.82 -1.44 -15.04
N SER A 17 22.20 -1.14 -13.90
CA SER A 17 21.99 0.21 -13.35
C SER A 17 22.14 0.20 -11.83
N PHE A 18 22.10 1.37 -11.19
CA PHE A 18 22.08 1.47 -9.74
C PHE A 18 20.65 1.36 -9.21
N SER A 19 20.34 0.31 -8.46
CA SER A 19 19.04 0.09 -7.83
C SER A 19 19.10 0.38 -6.33
N ILE A 20 18.03 0.98 -5.77
CA ILE A 20 17.94 1.35 -4.35
C ILE A 20 16.81 0.55 -3.70
N HIS A 21 17.16 -0.22 -2.67
CA HIS A 21 16.29 -1.16 -1.99
C HIS A 21 16.07 -0.75 -0.55
N PHE A 22 14.81 -0.83 -0.07
CA PHE A 22 14.44 -0.50 1.31
C PHE A 22 13.81 -1.71 2.00
N PRO A 23 14.60 -2.70 2.45
CA PRO A 23 14.09 -3.96 2.96
C PRO A 23 13.30 -3.82 4.27
N THR A 24 13.70 -2.94 5.18
CA THR A 24 13.00 -2.74 6.46
C THR A 24 11.75 -1.86 6.32
N LEU A 25 11.74 -0.94 5.35
CA LEU A 25 10.57 -0.15 4.99
C LEU A 25 9.50 -1.00 4.27
N LEU A 26 9.94 -1.96 3.46
CA LEU A 26 9.10 -2.82 2.63
C LEU A 26 9.40 -4.30 2.89
N PRO A 27 9.00 -4.84 4.06
CA PRO A 27 9.44 -6.17 4.49
C PRO A 27 9.07 -7.32 3.54
N LYS A 28 8.00 -7.16 2.76
CA LYS A 28 7.51 -8.22 1.86
C LYS A 28 8.32 -8.39 0.58
N TYR A 29 8.94 -7.33 0.08
CA TYR A 29 9.56 -7.32 -1.26
C TYR A 29 10.74 -6.36 -1.40
N GLY A 30 11.10 -5.60 -0.37
CA GLY A 30 12.13 -4.57 -0.45
C GLY A 30 13.55 -5.12 -0.60
N TRP A 31 13.76 -6.41 -0.36
CA TRP A 31 15.02 -7.10 -0.60
C TRP A 31 15.24 -7.38 -2.08
N GLU A 32 14.19 -7.80 -2.79
CA GLU A 32 14.20 -8.24 -4.18
C GLU A 32 13.84 -7.12 -5.15
N THR A 33 12.91 -6.26 -4.75
CA THR A 33 12.34 -5.20 -5.59
C THR A 33 12.83 -3.84 -5.10
N PRO A 34 13.62 -3.11 -5.90
CA PRO A 34 14.05 -1.78 -5.53
C PRO A 34 12.90 -0.78 -5.67
N LEU A 35 12.94 0.25 -4.83
CA LEU A 35 11.99 1.35 -4.87
C LEU A 35 12.29 2.33 -6.02
N SER A 36 13.55 2.41 -6.44
CA SER A 36 13.99 3.31 -7.51
C SER A 36 15.29 2.85 -8.17
N TYR A 37 15.57 3.38 -9.35
CA TYR A 37 16.77 3.09 -10.12
C TYR A 37 17.41 4.39 -10.64
N GLY A 38 18.65 4.31 -11.10
CA GLY A 38 19.30 5.38 -11.86
C GLY A 38 20.53 4.88 -12.63
N PRO A 39 20.89 5.51 -13.75
CA PRO A 39 22.07 5.15 -14.53
C PRO A 39 23.38 5.51 -13.78
N THR A 40 23.31 6.45 -12.85
CA THR A 40 24.40 6.79 -11.93
C THR A 40 23.94 6.66 -10.49
N LYS A 41 24.88 6.37 -9.58
CA LYS A 41 24.61 6.32 -8.14
C LYS A 41 23.95 7.59 -7.61
N LYS A 42 24.41 8.77 -8.08
CA LYS A 42 23.85 10.07 -7.68
C LYS A 42 22.39 10.20 -8.11
N GLU A 43 22.07 9.79 -9.34
CA GLU A 43 20.69 9.82 -9.85
C GLU A 43 19.81 8.80 -9.13
N ALA A 44 20.31 7.59 -8.88
CA ALA A 44 19.57 6.56 -8.14
C ALA A 44 19.21 7.05 -6.72
N ILE A 45 20.15 7.69 -6.01
CA ILE A 45 19.89 8.29 -4.69
C ILE A 45 18.86 9.42 -4.79
N GLN A 46 18.95 10.29 -5.80
CA GLN A 46 17.98 11.38 -5.95
C GLN A 46 16.57 10.86 -6.27
N ASN A 47 16.47 9.83 -7.11
CA ASN A 47 15.22 9.15 -7.42
C ASN A 47 14.66 8.45 -6.18
N ALA A 48 15.51 7.83 -5.35
CA ALA A 48 15.10 7.22 -4.10
C ALA A 48 14.52 8.22 -3.12
N LYS A 49 15.12 9.41 -2.97
CA LYS A 49 14.57 10.47 -2.10
C LYS A 49 13.16 10.85 -2.49
N LYS A 50 12.91 11.02 -3.79
CA LYS A 50 11.59 11.33 -4.34
C LYS A 50 10.62 10.17 -4.13
N ALA A 51 11.00 8.95 -4.53
CA ALA A 51 10.15 7.77 -4.41
C ALA A 51 9.78 7.49 -2.94
N LEU A 52 10.75 7.63 -2.02
CA LEU A 52 10.53 7.54 -0.59
C LEU A 52 9.54 8.60 -0.10
N ALA A 53 9.69 9.87 -0.50
CA ALA A 53 8.76 10.91 -0.10
C ALA A 53 7.32 10.61 -0.54
N TYR A 54 7.14 10.11 -1.77
CA TYR A 54 5.83 9.72 -2.31
C TYR A 54 5.23 8.55 -1.55
N LEU A 55 6.05 7.55 -1.21
CA LEU A 55 5.61 6.39 -0.46
C LEU A 55 5.12 6.78 0.94
N LEU A 56 5.91 7.59 1.66
CA LEU A 56 5.56 8.07 3.01
C LEU A 56 4.34 9.00 2.99
N ALA A 57 4.23 9.87 1.98
CA ALA A 57 3.06 10.71 1.82
C ALA A 57 1.81 9.89 1.50
N GLY A 58 1.96 8.79 0.73
CA GLY A 58 0.90 7.81 0.51
C GLY A 58 0.43 7.16 1.81
N ALA A 59 1.35 6.70 2.67
CA ALA A 59 1.00 6.11 3.96
C ALA A 59 0.20 7.08 4.83
N LEU A 60 0.68 8.32 4.98
CA LEU A 60 -0.07 9.35 5.72
C LEU A 60 -1.41 9.66 5.07
N TYR A 61 -1.42 9.82 3.74
CA TYR A 61 -2.65 10.04 2.99
C TYR A 61 -3.65 8.92 3.23
N ASP A 62 -3.21 7.69 3.45
CA ASP A 62 -4.05 6.54 3.72
C ASP A 62 -4.53 6.46 5.18
N ASN A 63 -4.25 7.47 6.01
CA ASN A 63 -4.43 7.51 7.46
C ASN A 63 -3.58 6.48 8.22
N GLU A 64 -2.48 6.04 7.63
CA GLU A 64 -1.52 5.15 8.28
C GLU A 64 -0.38 5.94 8.92
N ASP A 65 0.27 5.30 9.89
CA ASP A 65 1.48 5.84 10.50
C ASP A 65 2.66 5.74 9.52
N LEU A 66 3.67 6.58 9.74
CA LEU A 66 4.93 6.40 9.01
C LEU A 66 5.53 5.05 9.41
N PRO A 67 6.04 4.25 8.44
CA PRO A 67 6.75 3.03 8.74
C PRO A 67 7.95 3.24 9.67
N SER A 68 8.41 2.18 10.32
CA SER A 68 9.58 2.26 11.18
C SER A 68 10.85 2.53 10.36
N GLN A 69 11.78 3.30 10.94
CA GLN A 69 13.12 3.56 10.38
C GLN A 69 14.11 2.49 10.84
N GLU A 70 13.66 1.23 10.89
CA GLU A 70 14.45 0.10 11.40
C GLU A 70 15.71 -0.12 10.58
N GLN A 71 16.80 -0.42 11.27
CA GLN A 71 18.09 -0.70 10.66
C GLN A 71 18.05 -2.01 9.89
N ILE A 72 18.75 -2.03 8.75
CA ILE A 72 18.95 -3.26 8.00
C ILE A 72 19.89 -4.16 8.82
N PRO A 73 19.51 -5.42 9.11
CA PRO A 73 20.38 -6.33 9.84
C PRO A 73 21.70 -6.50 9.10
N THR A 74 22.81 -6.14 9.75
CA THR A 74 24.14 -6.11 9.13
C THR A 74 24.59 -7.47 8.63
N ASN A 75 24.11 -8.56 9.25
CA ASN A 75 24.39 -9.93 8.84
C ASN A 75 23.72 -10.35 7.52
N LEU A 76 22.81 -9.53 7.00
CA LEU A 76 22.12 -9.75 5.72
C LEU A 76 22.66 -8.86 4.59
N VAL A 77 23.58 -7.94 4.90
CA VAL A 77 24.24 -7.09 3.90
C VAL A 77 25.43 -7.85 3.34
N THR A 78 25.46 -8.05 2.02
CA THR A 78 26.56 -8.74 1.32
C THR A 78 27.61 -7.73 0.83
N GLU A 79 28.78 -8.22 0.40
CA GLU A 79 29.86 -7.37 -0.14
C GLU A 79 29.47 -6.63 -1.42
N GLU A 80 28.45 -7.12 -2.13
CA GLU A 80 27.90 -6.51 -3.35
C GLU A 80 26.89 -5.38 -3.05
N MET A 81 26.54 -5.19 -1.78
CA MET A 81 25.57 -4.20 -1.33
C MET A 81 26.27 -3.03 -0.64
N GLU A 82 25.96 -1.81 -1.07
CA GLU A 82 26.39 -0.61 -0.35
C GLU A 82 25.25 -0.07 0.52
N LEU A 83 25.42 -0.09 1.84
CA LEU A 83 24.47 0.52 2.76
C LEU A 83 24.45 2.04 2.62
N VAL A 84 23.26 2.62 2.49
CA VAL A 84 23.05 4.07 2.39
C VAL A 84 21.85 4.51 3.22
N PHE A 85 21.84 5.79 3.60
CA PHE A 85 20.76 6.40 4.37
C PHE A 85 20.07 7.47 3.54
N ILE A 86 18.83 7.20 3.14
CA ILE A 86 18.08 8.10 2.27
C ILE A 86 17.28 9.06 3.14
N LYS A 87 17.76 10.31 3.18
CA LYS A 87 17.09 11.43 3.84
C LYS A 87 16.12 12.11 2.88
N THR A 88 14.88 12.36 3.32
CA THR A 88 13.87 13.08 2.53
C THR A 88 12.93 13.90 3.41
N SER A 89 12.19 14.82 2.78
CA SER A 89 11.19 15.69 3.39
C SER A 89 9.96 15.79 2.49
N TYR A 90 8.78 16.00 3.08
CA TYR A 90 7.56 16.25 2.32
C TYR A 90 7.66 17.56 1.53
N SER A 91 8.20 18.62 2.15
CA SER A 91 8.34 19.96 1.56
C SER A 91 9.06 19.95 0.21
N ASP A 92 10.05 19.08 0.05
CA ASP A 92 10.89 19.00 -1.14
C ASP A 92 10.10 18.58 -2.39
N TYR A 93 8.97 17.88 -2.20
CA TYR A 93 8.15 17.29 -3.26
C TYR A 93 6.66 17.63 -3.15
N ALA A 94 6.27 18.54 -2.24
CA ALA A 94 4.88 18.80 -1.87
C ALA A 94 3.96 19.05 -3.08
N LYS A 95 4.37 19.92 -4.01
CA LYS A 95 3.56 20.25 -5.21
C LYS A 95 3.24 19.02 -6.05
N GLU A 96 4.19 18.12 -6.22
CA GLU A 96 3.98 16.94 -7.04
C GLU A 96 3.14 15.90 -6.28
N ILE A 97 3.42 15.71 -4.99
CA ILE A 97 2.66 14.82 -4.11
C ILE A 97 1.18 15.22 -4.06
N GLU A 98 0.89 16.50 -3.83
CA GLU A 98 -0.48 17.04 -3.78
C GLU A 98 -1.23 16.88 -5.11
N LYS A 99 -0.51 16.85 -6.24
CA LYS A 99 -1.09 16.58 -7.55
C LYS A 99 -1.40 15.09 -7.76
N HIS A 100 -0.64 14.18 -7.16
CA HIS A 100 -0.72 12.74 -7.40
C HIS A 100 -1.56 11.95 -6.41
N LEU A 101 -1.71 12.42 -5.17
CA LEU A 101 -2.48 11.71 -4.14
C LEU A 101 -4.00 11.69 -4.39
N PRO A 102 -4.65 12.75 -4.91
CA PRO A 102 -6.06 12.70 -5.22
C PRO A 102 -6.39 11.55 -6.17
N PHE A 103 -7.56 10.92 -5.98
CA PHE A 103 -8.04 9.77 -6.77
C PHE A 103 -7.27 8.45 -6.59
N ARG A 104 -6.31 8.39 -5.65
CA ARG A 104 -5.80 7.09 -5.19
C ARG A 104 -6.98 6.22 -4.73
N HIS A 105 -6.96 5.01 -5.24
CA HIS A 105 -7.81 3.92 -4.82
C HIS A 105 -6.92 2.71 -4.60
N TRP A 106 -7.48 1.71 -3.96
CA TRP A 106 -6.76 0.50 -3.65
C TRP A 106 -7.70 -0.70 -3.77
N HIS A 107 -7.22 -1.73 -4.47
CA HIS A 107 -7.92 -3.00 -4.60
C HIS A 107 -7.61 -3.90 -3.41
N ILE A 108 -8.67 -4.48 -2.87
CA ILE A 108 -8.67 -5.35 -1.70
C ILE A 108 -9.08 -6.73 -2.20
N TYR A 109 -8.15 -7.67 -2.16
CA TYR A 109 -8.40 -9.07 -2.52
C TYR A 109 -8.71 -9.89 -1.27
N PHE A 110 -9.66 -10.81 -1.34
CA PHE A 110 -10.00 -11.67 -0.20
C PHE A 110 -8.77 -12.43 0.31
N ASN A 111 -8.54 -12.44 1.63
CA ASN A 111 -7.33 -12.98 2.26
C ASN A 111 -5.98 -12.47 1.68
N ARG A 112 -5.99 -11.31 1.01
CA ARG A 112 -4.84 -10.73 0.30
C ARG A 112 -4.29 -11.63 -0.81
N ASP A 113 -5.10 -12.51 -1.37
CA ASP A 113 -4.73 -13.34 -2.52
C ASP A 113 -5.10 -12.63 -3.82
N GLU A 114 -4.10 -12.12 -4.55
CA GLU A 114 -4.30 -11.43 -5.84
C GLU A 114 -4.96 -12.31 -6.91
N ARG A 115 -5.00 -13.63 -6.71
CA ARG A 115 -5.70 -14.59 -7.59
C ARG A 115 -7.15 -14.81 -7.18
N SER A 116 -7.62 -14.18 -6.11
CA SER A 116 -8.99 -14.32 -5.64
C SER A 116 -9.98 -13.65 -6.60
N ASP A 117 -11.06 -14.37 -6.88
CA ASP A 117 -12.20 -13.84 -7.62
C ASP A 117 -13.04 -12.85 -6.76
N PHE A 118 -12.83 -12.81 -5.44
CA PHE A 118 -13.48 -11.85 -4.56
C PHE A 118 -12.61 -10.60 -4.40
N GLN A 119 -13.10 -9.49 -4.95
CA GLN A 119 -12.40 -8.22 -4.94
C GLN A 119 -13.31 -7.08 -4.46
N ALA A 120 -12.69 -6.14 -3.76
CA ALA A 120 -13.26 -4.87 -3.38
C ALA A 120 -12.33 -3.73 -3.78
N VAL A 121 -12.87 -2.54 -3.87
CA VAL A 121 -12.11 -1.32 -4.14
C VAL A 121 -12.45 -0.28 -3.09
N ALA A 122 -11.41 0.36 -2.55
CA ALA A 122 -11.53 1.43 -1.58
C ALA A 122 -11.24 2.78 -2.25
N TYR A 123 -12.18 3.73 -2.10
CA TYR A 123 -12.02 5.10 -2.56
C TYR A 123 -12.03 6.07 -1.37
N LYS A 124 -11.17 7.08 -1.43
CA LYS A 124 -11.14 8.11 -0.40
C LYS A 124 -12.31 9.08 -0.59
N ASN A 125 -13.16 9.23 0.43
CA ASN A 125 -14.30 10.14 0.42
C ASN A 125 -13.90 11.56 0.86
N ARG A 126 -14.86 12.49 0.84
CA ARG A 126 -14.62 13.91 1.15
C ARG A 126 -14.21 14.16 2.60
N GLU A 127 -14.50 13.23 3.50
CA GLU A 127 -14.12 13.29 4.92
C GLU A 127 -12.73 12.69 5.17
N GLY A 128 -12.08 12.16 4.14
CA GLY A 128 -10.79 11.48 4.29
C GLY A 128 -10.92 10.07 4.87
N LEU A 129 -12.08 9.44 4.77
CA LEU A 129 -12.31 8.03 5.09
C LEU A 129 -12.33 7.19 3.80
N TRP A 130 -12.16 5.88 3.94
CA TRP A 130 -12.21 4.91 2.85
C TRP A 130 -13.62 4.33 2.72
N ASP A 131 -14.29 4.62 1.61
CA ASP A 131 -15.51 3.93 1.22
C ASP A 131 -15.12 2.67 0.45
N VAL A 132 -15.44 1.50 1.01
CA VAL A 132 -15.12 0.19 0.44
C VAL A 132 -16.34 -0.36 -0.28
N LYS A 133 -16.18 -0.79 -1.53
CA LYS A 133 -17.26 -1.35 -2.36
C LYS A 133 -16.78 -2.64 -3.01
N VAL A 134 -17.72 -3.53 -3.35
CA VAL A 134 -17.39 -4.68 -4.21
C VAL A 134 -16.88 -4.16 -5.55
N ASP A 135 -15.78 -4.74 -6.02
CA ASP A 135 -15.21 -4.41 -7.32
C ASP A 135 -15.86 -5.29 -8.39
N GLY A 136 -16.79 -4.70 -9.15
CA GLY A 136 -17.61 -5.43 -10.10
C GLY A 136 -18.68 -6.30 -9.45
N ASN A 137 -18.82 -7.54 -9.93
CA ASN A 137 -19.79 -8.51 -9.43
C ASN A 137 -19.10 -9.54 -8.54
N LEU A 138 -19.78 -10.00 -7.49
CA LEU A 138 -19.33 -11.16 -6.74
C LEU A 138 -19.30 -12.39 -7.66
N PRO A 139 -18.32 -13.30 -7.52
CA PRO A 139 -18.22 -14.54 -8.30
C PRO A 139 -19.29 -15.59 -7.94
N ILE A 140 -20.34 -15.18 -7.23
CA ILE A 140 -21.47 -16.02 -6.83
C ILE A 140 -22.76 -15.28 -7.17
N GLU A 141 -23.69 -15.97 -7.83
CA GLU A 141 -25.05 -15.50 -8.01
C GLU A 141 -25.82 -15.57 -6.69
N ILE A 142 -25.93 -14.43 -6.01
CA ILE A 142 -26.76 -14.26 -4.81
C ILE A 142 -27.73 -13.11 -5.06
N ALA A 143 -29.00 -13.35 -4.75
CA ALA A 143 -30.05 -12.34 -4.82
C ALA A 143 -29.68 -11.12 -3.98
N LYS A 144 -29.89 -9.92 -4.52
CA LYS A 144 -29.50 -8.66 -3.86
C LYS A 144 -30.11 -8.53 -2.46
N GLU A 145 -31.31 -9.06 -2.25
CA GLU A 145 -32.01 -9.06 -0.97
C GLU A 145 -31.23 -9.83 0.10
N LYS A 146 -30.61 -10.97 -0.26
CA LYS A 146 -29.74 -11.73 0.64
C LYS A 146 -28.44 -10.98 0.92
N LEU A 147 -27.88 -10.30 -0.07
CA LEU A 147 -26.70 -9.45 0.14
C LEU A 147 -27.00 -8.29 1.09
N ILE A 148 -28.18 -7.66 0.97
CA ILE A 148 -28.65 -6.61 1.88
C ILE A 148 -28.86 -7.16 3.31
N GLN A 149 -29.33 -8.39 3.47
CA GLN A 149 -29.45 -9.03 4.80
C GLN A 149 -28.08 -9.21 5.49
N VAL A 150 -27.03 -9.50 4.72
CA VAL A 150 -25.66 -9.65 5.25
C VAL A 150 -24.95 -8.30 5.43
N CYS A 151 -25.20 -7.39 4.49
CA CYS A 151 -24.57 -6.08 4.37
C CYS A 151 -25.66 -5.05 4.02
N PRO A 152 -26.29 -4.42 5.03
CA PRO A 152 -27.39 -3.47 4.82
C PRO A 152 -27.04 -2.27 3.93
N THR A 153 -25.75 -1.94 3.82
CA THR A 153 -25.21 -0.82 3.04
C THR A 153 -24.76 -1.21 1.63
N TYR A 154 -24.98 -2.44 1.20
CA TYR A 154 -24.56 -2.95 -0.11
C TYR A 154 -24.99 -2.01 -1.27
N PRO A 155 -24.09 -1.68 -2.23
CA PRO A 155 -22.77 -2.28 -2.47
C PRO A 155 -21.62 -1.69 -1.65
N VAL A 156 -21.88 -0.72 -0.77
CA VAL A 156 -20.88 -0.20 0.16
C VAL A 156 -20.74 -1.18 1.32
N ILE A 157 -19.55 -1.77 1.44
CA ILE A 157 -19.22 -2.77 2.45
C ILE A 157 -19.02 -2.10 3.81
N CYS A 158 -18.24 -1.01 3.82
CA CYS A 158 -17.98 -0.20 4.99
C CYS A 158 -17.42 1.17 4.60
N THR A 159 -17.44 2.10 5.56
CA THR A 159 -16.67 3.35 5.51
C THR A 159 -15.76 3.37 6.74
N VAL A 160 -14.45 3.38 6.53
CA VAL A 160 -13.46 3.12 7.60
C VAL A 160 -12.26 4.05 7.50
N ARG A 161 -11.47 4.14 8.57
CA ARG A 161 -10.33 5.06 8.62
C ARG A 161 -9.05 4.40 8.12
N ARG A 162 -8.77 3.19 8.59
CA ARG A 162 -7.52 2.45 8.31
C ARG A 162 -7.72 1.34 7.29
N ARG A 163 -6.62 0.93 6.65
CA ARG A 163 -6.62 -0.17 5.67
C ARG A 163 -7.02 -1.51 6.30
N VAL A 164 -6.50 -1.82 7.49
CA VAL A 164 -6.80 -3.09 8.18
C VAL A 164 -8.30 -3.26 8.45
N GLU A 165 -8.98 -2.17 8.81
CA GLU A 165 -10.43 -2.15 9.03
C GLU A 165 -11.20 -2.48 7.74
N ALA A 166 -10.72 -2.00 6.59
CA ALA A 166 -11.31 -2.29 5.28
C ALA A 166 -11.12 -3.76 4.89
N GLU A 167 -9.92 -4.30 5.11
CA GLU A 167 -9.56 -5.69 4.81
C GLU A 167 -10.39 -6.67 5.63
N GLU A 168 -10.47 -6.46 6.95
CA GLU A 168 -11.24 -7.29 7.87
C GLU A 168 -12.74 -7.25 7.56
N ALA A 169 -13.28 -6.07 7.27
CA ALA A 169 -14.69 -5.91 6.89
C ALA A 169 -15.01 -6.65 5.58
N PHE A 170 -14.11 -6.58 4.60
CA PHE A 170 -14.27 -7.30 3.34
C PHE A 170 -14.20 -8.81 3.53
N ASP A 171 -13.23 -9.32 4.28
CA ASP A 171 -13.12 -10.76 4.58
C ASP A 171 -14.35 -11.28 5.31
N SER A 172 -14.82 -10.56 6.31
CA SER A 172 -16.05 -10.91 7.02
C SER A 172 -17.25 -10.96 6.08
N LEU A 173 -17.36 -10.06 5.09
CA LEU A 173 -18.43 -10.13 4.09
C LEU A 173 -18.32 -11.41 3.25
N VAL A 174 -17.14 -11.67 2.69
CA VAL A 174 -16.91 -12.84 1.82
C VAL A 174 -17.23 -14.14 2.56
N LEU A 175 -16.76 -14.30 3.80
CA LEU A 175 -17.05 -15.49 4.61
C LEU A 175 -18.56 -15.72 4.83
N ARG A 176 -19.34 -14.65 5.09
CA ARG A 176 -20.80 -14.75 5.25
C ARG A 176 -21.50 -15.08 3.93
N VAL A 177 -21.04 -14.51 2.83
CA VAL A 177 -21.54 -14.80 1.47
C VAL A 177 -21.30 -16.26 1.11
N GLU A 178 -20.11 -16.79 1.39
CA GLU A 178 -19.78 -18.21 1.19
C GLU A 178 -20.62 -19.13 2.10
N GLU A 179 -20.89 -18.73 3.34
CA GLU A 179 -21.74 -19.50 4.24
C GLU A 179 -23.19 -19.60 3.73
N ILE A 180 -23.74 -18.51 3.18
CA ILE A 180 -25.06 -18.52 2.55
C ILE A 180 -25.08 -19.47 1.36
N LYS A 181 -24.04 -19.45 0.52
CA LYS A 181 -23.93 -20.36 -0.63
C LYS A 181 -23.97 -21.83 -0.20
N LYS A 182 -23.32 -22.19 0.91
CA LYS A 182 -23.32 -23.57 1.43
C LYS A 182 -24.68 -24.03 1.96
N LYS A 183 -25.57 -23.10 2.32
CA LYS A 183 -26.93 -23.38 2.83
C LYS A 183 -28.00 -23.41 1.73
N LEU A 184 -27.62 -23.11 0.49
CA LEU A 184 -28.47 -23.18 -0.71
C LEU A 184 -28.26 -24.50 -1.44
#